data_AF-A0A5C6NGB9-F1
#
_entry.id   AF-A0A5C6NGB9-F1
#
_cell.length_a   1.000
_cell.length_b   1.000
_cell.length_c   1.000
_cell.angle_alpha   90.00
_cell.angle_beta   90.00
_cell.angle_gamma   90.00
#
_symmetry.space_group_name_H-M   'P 1'
#
loop_
_entity.id
_entity.type
_entity.pdbx_description
1 polymer ?
#
loop_
_entity_poly.entity_id
_entity_poly.type
_entity_poly.pdbx_seq_one_letter_code
_entity_poly.pdbx_strand_id
1 'polypeptide(L)'
;MDELPVDLKAFLLNHPFLQLTDGKKIKCTLNGHEFPCNLQELEKFTQGKKYEKLSAAADFNYSQYEPHIVASTKQPNQLFCKLTLRHLNRQPHHVLRHINGKRFKKALSKCQY
;
A
#
# COMPACT_ATOMS: atom_id res chain seq x y z
N MET A 1 8.53 -34.21 -1.74
CA MET A 1 8.56 -32.92 -2.47
C MET A 1 7.15 -32.39 -2.46
N ASP A 2 6.83 -31.47 -1.56
CA ASP A 2 5.51 -30.87 -1.47
C ASP A 2 5.37 -29.84 -2.59
N GLU A 3 5.01 -30.32 -3.78
CA GLU A 3 4.71 -29.48 -4.93
C GLU A 3 3.49 -28.63 -4.62
N LEU A 4 3.74 -27.36 -4.30
CA LEU A 4 2.71 -26.34 -4.31
C LEU A 4 2.08 -26.29 -5.71
N PRO A 5 0.73 -26.25 -5.81
CA PRO A 5 0.02 -26.14 -7.07
C PRO A 5 0.60 -25.01 -7.93
N VAL A 6 0.79 -25.27 -9.23
CA VAL A 6 1.33 -24.29 -10.18
C VAL A 6 0.47 -23.03 -10.19
N ASP A 7 -0.85 -23.18 -10.08
CA ASP A 7 -1.82 -22.09 -9.96
C ASP A 7 -1.55 -21.19 -8.76
N LEU A 8 -1.15 -21.76 -7.61
CA LEU A 8 -0.77 -20.96 -6.42
C LEU A 8 0.49 -20.15 -6.67
N LYS A 9 1.51 -20.73 -7.30
CA LYS A 9 2.75 -20.02 -7.62
C LYS A 9 2.49 -18.88 -8.61
N ALA A 10 1.69 -19.13 -9.65
CA ALA A 10 1.29 -18.12 -10.62
C ALA A 10 0.50 -16.97 -9.96
N PHE A 11 -0.40 -17.31 -9.04
CA PHE A 11 -1.18 -16.33 -8.28
C PHE A 11 -0.30 -15.44 -7.40
N LEU A 12 0.68 -16.02 -6.70
CA LEU A 12 1.63 -15.28 -5.88
C LEU A 12 2.53 -14.37 -6.73
N LEU A 13 2.92 -14.79 -7.93
CA LEU A 13 3.69 -13.96 -8.86
C LEU A 13 2.91 -12.73 -9.33
N ASN A 14 1.60 -12.86 -9.53
CA ASN A 14 0.74 -11.72 -9.89
C ASN A 14 0.44 -10.78 -8.71
N HIS A 15 0.70 -11.21 -7.48
CA HIS A 15 0.40 -10.46 -6.27
C HIS A 15 1.64 -10.27 -5.39
N PRO A 16 2.44 -9.20 -5.59
CA PRO A 16 3.70 -8.97 -4.88
C PRO A 16 3.54 -8.83 -3.35
N PHE A 17 2.30 -8.62 -2.89
CA PHE A 17 1.95 -8.50 -1.48
C PHE A 17 1.65 -9.82 -0.78
N LEU A 18 1.59 -10.94 -1.51
CA LEU A 18 1.35 -12.26 -0.94
C LEU A 18 2.65 -13.04 -0.95
N GLN A 19 3.09 -13.48 0.24
CA GLN A 19 4.30 -14.26 0.42
C GLN A 19 3.95 -15.64 0.99
N LEU A 20 4.59 -16.67 0.46
CA LEU A 20 4.45 -18.02 0.97
C LEU A 20 5.44 -18.24 2.11
N THR A 21 4.94 -18.74 3.24
CA THR A 21 5.71 -19.09 4.42
C THR A 21 5.96 -20.60 4.44
N ASP A 22 7.11 -21.04 4.99
CA ASP A 22 7.58 -22.44 5.00
C ASP A 22 6.55 -23.47 5.51
N GLY A 23 5.59 -23.05 6.34
CA GLY A 23 4.55 -23.91 6.93
C GLY A 23 3.29 -24.14 6.08
N LYS A 24 3.34 -24.09 4.74
CA LYS A 24 2.14 -24.18 3.86
C LYS A 24 1.09 -23.09 4.15
N LYS A 25 1.54 -21.91 4.56
CA LYS A 25 0.68 -20.75 4.81
C LYS A 25 1.07 -19.61 3.88
N ILE A 26 0.11 -18.78 3.52
CA ILE A 26 0.35 -17.57 2.74
C ILE A 26 0.09 -16.37 3.63
N LYS A 27 1.08 -15.50 3.72
CA LYS A 27 1.05 -14.26 4.50
C LYS A 27 0.92 -13.08 3.57
N CYS A 28 -0.09 -12.25 3.82
CA CYS A 28 -0.24 -10.99 3.12
C CYS A 28 0.55 -9.89 3.85
N THR A 29 1.52 -9.28 3.17
CA THR A 29 2.38 -8.23 3.74
C THR A 29 1.62 -6.92 4.00
N LEU A 30 0.47 -6.71 3.35
CA LEU A 30 -0.36 -5.51 3.50
C LEU A 30 -1.12 -5.45 4.83
N ASN A 31 -1.58 -6.59 5.33
CA ASN A 31 -2.38 -6.67 6.56
C ASN A 31 -1.78 -7.60 7.62
N GLY A 32 -0.67 -8.28 7.31
CA GLY A 32 -0.06 -9.27 8.18
C GLY A 32 -0.91 -10.52 8.41
N HIS A 33 -1.98 -10.72 7.62
CA HIS A 33 -2.89 -11.83 7.80
C HIS A 33 -2.32 -13.10 7.16
N GLU A 34 -2.46 -14.21 7.88
CA GLU A 34 -1.98 -15.52 7.45
C GLU A 34 -3.19 -16.37 7.06
N PHE A 35 -3.08 -17.03 5.91
CA PHE A 35 -4.10 -17.91 5.35
C PHE A 35 -3.49 -19.29 5.12
N PRO A 36 -4.28 -20.38 5.22
CA PRO A 36 -3.85 -21.67 4.69
C PRO A 36 -3.60 -21.57 3.19
N CYS A 37 -2.78 -22.46 2.62
CA CYS A 37 -2.49 -22.54 1.18
C CYS A 37 -3.71 -23.01 0.35
N ASN A 38 -4.79 -22.22 0.34
CA ASN A 38 -6.03 -22.51 -0.37
C ASN A 38 -6.34 -21.37 -1.35
N LEU A 39 -6.27 -21.67 -2.66
CA LEU A 39 -6.59 -20.70 -3.72
C LEU A 39 -7.95 -20.06 -3.53
N GLN A 40 -8.96 -20.83 -3.14
CA GLN A 40 -10.32 -20.34 -3.07
C GLN A 40 -10.49 -19.27 -1.98
N GLU A 41 -9.78 -19.40 -0.86
CA GLU A 41 -9.76 -18.36 0.19
C GLU A 41 -8.96 -17.14 -0.26
N LEU A 42 -7.83 -17.36 -0.94
CA LEU A 42 -6.99 -16.30 -1.47
C LEU A 42 -7.70 -15.47 -2.53
N GLU A 43 -8.36 -16.10 -3.49
CA GLU A 43 -9.17 -15.42 -4.50
C GLU A 43 -10.31 -14.64 -3.87
N LYS A 44 -11.04 -15.20 -2.90
CA LYS A 44 -12.07 -14.46 -2.16
C LYS A 44 -11.49 -13.26 -1.41
N PHE A 45 -10.29 -13.41 -0.86
CA PHE A 45 -9.60 -12.32 -0.15
C PHE A 45 -9.13 -11.23 -1.12
N THR A 46 -8.51 -11.58 -2.24
CA THR A 46 -8.01 -10.61 -3.25
C THR A 46 -9.14 -9.91 -3.99
N GLN A 47 -10.23 -10.63 -4.30
CA GLN A 47 -11.47 -10.05 -4.83
C GLN A 47 -12.24 -9.23 -3.78
N GLY A 48 -11.86 -9.34 -2.51
CA GLY A 48 -12.45 -8.57 -1.44
C GLY A 48 -12.12 -7.08 -1.56
N LYS A 49 -13.13 -6.21 -1.40
CA LYS A 49 -12.99 -4.73 -1.35
C LYS A 49 -11.93 -4.24 -0.36
N LYS A 50 -11.57 -5.06 0.63
CA LYS A 50 -10.55 -4.75 1.63
C LYS A 50 -9.13 -4.90 1.04
N TYR A 51 -8.88 -5.97 0.29
CA TYR A 51 -7.60 -6.18 -0.39
C TYR A 51 -7.43 -5.21 -1.55
N GLU A 52 -8.46 -4.97 -2.35
CA GLU A 52 -8.41 -3.98 -3.44
C GLU A 52 -7.97 -2.60 -2.92
N LYS A 53 -8.56 -2.12 -1.81
CA LYS A 53 -8.17 -0.85 -1.19
C LYS A 53 -6.74 -0.86 -0.63
N LEU A 54 -6.30 -1.98 -0.06
CA LEU A 54 -4.94 -2.11 0.48
C LEU A 54 -3.89 -2.19 -0.62
N SER A 55 -4.16 -2.99 -1.65
CA SER A 55 -3.34 -3.13 -2.85
C SER A 55 -3.22 -1.79 -3.57
N ALA A 56 -4.34 -1.12 -3.86
CA ALA A 56 -4.34 0.23 -4.44
C ALA A 56 -3.59 1.24 -3.56
N ALA A 57 -3.60 1.07 -2.24
CA ALA A 57 -2.82 1.92 -1.34
C ALA A 57 -1.31 1.67 -1.38
N ALA A 58 -0.89 0.43 -1.62
CA ALA A 58 0.51 0.07 -1.72
C ALA A 58 1.09 0.29 -3.12
N ASP A 59 0.27 0.10 -4.15
CA ASP A 59 0.62 0.37 -5.55
C ASP A 59 0.71 1.88 -5.84
N PHE A 60 0.01 2.69 -5.05
CA PHE A 60 0.05 4.14 -5.19
C PHE A 60 1.48 4.67 -5.01
N ASN A 61 2.03 5.20 -6.09
CA ASN A 61 3.40 5.68 -6.12
C ASN A 61 3.53 7.01 -5.36
N TYR A 62 3.90 6.96 -4.08
CA TYR A 62 4.08 8.17 -3.26
C TYR A 62 5.27 9.02 -3.69
N SER A 63 6.26 8.41 -4.37
CA SER A 63 7.50 9.07 -4.79
C SER A 63 7.26 10.21 -5.77
N GLN A 64 6.16 10.18 -6.54
CA GLN A 64 5.79 11.27 -7.45
C GLN A 64 5.51 12.61 -6.73
N TYR A 65 5.28 12.57 -5.41
CA TYR A 65 5.00 13.76 -4.60
C TYR A 65 6.19 14.19 -3.75
N GLU A 66 7.32 13.48 -3.83
CA GLU A 66 8.58 13.95 -3.28
C GLU A 66 9.10 15.16 -4.09
N PRO A 67 9.76 16.13 -3.44
CA PRO A 67 10.20 16.17 -2.04
C PRO A 67 9.13 16.67 -1.06
N HIS A 68 7.93 17.00 -1.52
CA HIS A 68 6.91 17.66 -0.70
C HIS A 68 6.21 16.71 0.27
N ILE A 69 5.86 15.50 -0.14
CA ILE A 69 5.25 14.46 0.70
C ILE A 69 6.25 13.32 0.82
N VAL A 70 6.80 13.13 2.02
CA VAL A 70 7.82 12.11 2.32
C VAL A 70 7.31 11.17 3.40
N ALA A 71 7.95 10.01 3.59
CA ALA A 71 7.69 9.17 4.76
C ALA A 71 8.02 9.93 6.05
N SER A 72 7.15 9.82 7.06
CA SER A 72 7.39 10.46 8.35
C SER A 72 8.47 9.72 9.12
N THR A 73 9.53 10.42 9.52
CA THR A 73 10.60 9.85 10.37
C THR A 73 10.12 9.54 11.78
N LYS A 74 9.09 10.25 12.27
CA LYS A 74 8.51 10.04 13.61
C LYS A 74 7.40 8.98 13.64
N GLN A 75 6.73 8.75 12.52
CA GLN A 75 5.57 7.85 12.45
C GLN A 75 5.68 6.98 11.20
N PRO A 76 6.16 5.72 11.31
CA PRO A 76 6.47 4.88 10.14
C PRO A 76 5.23 4.60 9.26
N ASN A 77 4.04 4.65 9.85
CA ASN A 77 2.76 4.39 9.17
C ASN A 77 2.12 5.66 8.56
N GLN A 78 2.78 6.81 8.66
CA GLN A 78 2.28 8.09 8.14
C GLN A 78 3.27 8.75 7.18
N LEU A 79 2.73 9.60 6.32
CA LEU A 79 3.50 10.51 5.49
C LEU A 79 3.58 11.87 6.17
N PHE A 80 4.57 12.66 5.81
CA PHE A 80 4.77 14.01 6.26
C PHE A 80 4.86 14.95 5.06
N CYS A 81 4.00 15.97 5.05
CA CYS A 81 4.02 17.02 4.05
C CYS A 81 4.93 18.17 4.52
N LYS A 82 6.06 18.38 3.85
CA LYS A 82 7.01 19.47 4.11
C LYS A 82 6.42 20.84 3.80
N LEU A 83 5.54 20.95 2.80
CA LEU A 83 4.92 22.23 2.43
C LEU A 83 3.93 22.74 3.48
N THR A 84 3.13 21.84 4.06
CA THR A 84 2.07 22.23 5.01
C THR A 84 2.41 21.91 6.46
N LEU A 85 3.56 21.27 6.69
CA LEU A 85 4.07 20.78 7.97
C LEU A 85 3.05 19.91 8.72
N ARG A 86 2.49 18.92 8.03
CA ARG A 86 1.45 18.03 8.57
C ARG A 86 1.71 16.58 8.27
N HIS A 87 1.28 15.74 9.20
CA HIS A 87 1.19 14.30 8.99
C HIS A 87 -0.08 13.94 8.22
N LEU A 88 0.05 12.96 7.33
CA LEU A 88 -1.01 12.43 6.47
C LEU A 88 -1.00 10.90 6.59
N ASN A 89 -2.17 10.27 6.48
CA ASN A 89 -2.19 8.82 6.36
C ASN A 89 -1.60 8.38 5.01
N ARG A 90 -0.99 7.20 4.98
CA ARG A 90 -0.53 6.50 3.76
C ARG A 90 -1.69 5.96 2.91
N GLN A 91 -2.86 6.60 2.96
CA GLN A 91 -4.00 6.21 2.13
C GLN A 91 -4.05 7.12 0.91
N PRO A 92 -4.12 6.59 -0.32
CA PRO A 92 -4.09 7.38 -1.55
C PRO A 92 -5.15 8.47 -1.56
N HIS A 93 -6.37 8.16 -1.13
CA HIS A 93 -7.45 9.14 -1.03
C HIS A 93 -7.05 10.33 -0.16
N HIS A 94 -6.46 10.09 1.01
CA HIS A 94 -6.05 11.16 1.93
C HIS A 94 -4.94 12.03 1.32
N VAL A 95 -3.99 11.40 0.63
CA VAL A 95 -2.90 12.08 -0.07
C VAL A 95 -3.43 12.93 -1.22
N LEU A 96 -4.25 12.35 -2.12
CA LEU A 96 -4.86 13.05 -3.25
C LEU A 96 -5.72 14.23 -2.79
N ARG A 97 -6.53 14.05 -1.74
CA ARG A 97 -7.33 15.14 -1.16
C ARG A 97 -6.46 16.24 -0.60
N HIS A 98 -5.32 15.90 -0.01
CA HIS A 98 -4.36 16.87 0.51
C HIS A 98 -3.73 17.69 -0.62
N ILE A 99 -3.19 17.03 -1.64
CA ILE A 99 -2.51 17.66 -2.79
C ILE A 99 -3.46 18.53 -3.59
N ASN A 100 -4.68 18.04 -3.86
CA ASN A 100 -5.70 18.80 -4.56
C ASN A 100 -6.34 19.90 -3.69
N GLY A 101 -6.05 19.90 -2.38
CA GLY A 101 -6.59 20.85 -1.42
C GLY A 101 -6.01 22.26 -1.60
N LYS A 102 -6.85 23.27 -1.34
CA LYS A 102 -6.49 24.69 -1.41
C LYS A 102 -5.23 25.03 -0.60
N ARG A 103 -5.05 24.39 0.58
CA ARG A 103 -3.91 24.64 1.47
C ARG A 103 -2.58 24.16 0.86
N PHE A 104 -2.55 22.97 0.26
CA PHE A 104 -1.34 22.46 -0.38
C PHE A 104 -0.98 23.32 -1.58
N LYS A 105 -1.95 23.61 -2.46
CA LYS A 105 -1.75 24.50 -3.61
C LYS A 105 -1.21 25.88 -3.19
N LYS A 106 -1.79 26.49 -2.14
CA LYS A 106 -1.33 27.78 -1.60
C LYS A 106 0.10 27.72 -1.05
N ALA A 107 0.48 26.61 -0.39
CA ALA A 107 1.84 26.42 0.10
C ALA A 107 2.83 26.17 -1.05
N LEU A 108 2.43 25.37 -2.04
CA LEU A 108 3.21 25.10 -3.25
C LEU A 108 3.51 26.39 -4.01
N SER A 109 2.50 27.23 -4.27
CA SER A 109 2.68 28.52 -4.93
C SER A 109 3.54 29.52 -4.16
N LYS A 110 3.72 29.33 -2.85
CA LYS A 110 4.59 30.17 -2.01
C LYS A 110 6.02 29.63 -1.90
N CYS A 111 6.22 28.34 -2.11
CA CYS A 111 7.53 27.69 -2.04
C CYS A 111 8.16 27.52 -3.43
N GLN A 112 7.41 27.71 -4.52
CA GLN A 112 7.97 27.89 -5.85
C GLN A 112 8.60 29.28 -5.93
N TYR A 113 9.91 29.33 -5.72
CA TYR A 113 10.81 30.44 -6.03
C TYR A 113 11.93 29.91 -6.93
#